data_AF-A0A8T1STC3-F1
#
_entry.id   AF-A0A8T1STC3-F1
#
_cell.length_a   1.000
_cell.length_b   1.000
_cell.length_c   1.000
_cell.angle_alpha   90.00
_cell.angle_beta   90.00
_cell.angle_gamma   90.00
#
_symmetry.space_group_name_H-M   'P 1'
#
loop_
_entity.id
_entity.type
_entity.pdbx_description
1 polymer ?
#
loop_
_entity_poly.entity_id
_entity_poly.type
_entity_poly.pdbx_seq_one_letter_code
_entity_poly.pdbx_strand_id
1 'polypeptide(L)'
;IQIKEEEINQLLLELKQLNEKNKKYHERNDYLKEEQLGHIRSLLSNLKTQEKELEQKEVVTRDDVEAAMREKWQYVRDQEVHMKELHSKINEVEHKLLVKQAEKDYWLEYKNVGSGEHAKQIKLLENDIHGLKDDLEQMTEYYRYTLETTQEKMDRLVEKEMDEKKEWATENAVMHIDKTSHREIEENEWLKDEVEIYRKEVSDLQASAQLLEEENIYMIRSLFNCRLQNLKISGHLFLTQGAGLQVQGEELLSENLEGQQCTDYAAKADAGDESPECTAPLAIEKKVFSDTQSETEAEKQEDSYEDLWGEPMAPALNYLLFEDEKDIQEYSKLGPLGTKLMTVVGRAMPIHEELREVSSKCQFEDSFDTYKSEGHLTYRMIKSVFT
;
A
#
# COMPACT_ATOMS: atom_id res chain seq x y z
N ILE A 1 95.25 140.98 -8.11
CA ILE A 1 95.66 139.76 -8.85
C ILE A 1 94.87 138.59 -8.29
N GLN A 2 95.13 138.16 -7.04
CA GLN A 2 94.34 137.18 -6.24
C GLN A 2 92.86 137.00 -6.63
N ILE A 3 92.02 138.06 -6.60
CA ILE A 3 90.58 137.98 -6.95
C ILE A 3 90.31 137.27 -8.31
N LYS A 4 91.18 137.45 -9.32
CA LYS A 4 91.06 136.79 -10.63
C LYS A 4 91.51 135.33 -10.61
N GLU A 5 92.41 134.98 -9.70
CA GLU A 5 92.83 133.59 -9.44
C GLU A 5 91.73 132.85 -8.66
N GLU A 6 91.02 133.52 -7.73
CA GLU A 6 89.77 133.04 -7.14
C GLU A 6 88.72 132.72 -8.23
N GLU A 7 88.41 133.67 -9.14
CA GLU A 7 87.46 133.47 -10.25
C GLU A 7 87.84 132.26 -11.13
N ILE A 8 89.12 132.14 -11.51
CA ILE A 8 89.62 131.05 -12.35
C ILE A 8 89.59 129.70 -11.61
N ASN A 9 89.95 129.66 -10.32
CA ASN A 9 89.86 128.46 -9.51
C ASN A 9 88.40 128.01 -9.31
N GLN A 10 87.46 128.95 -9.15
CA GLN A 10 86.03 128.65 -9.06
C GLN A 10 85.47 128.09 -10.37
N LEU A 11 85.83 128.67 -11.53
CA LEU A 11 85.47 128.14 -12.85
C LEU A 11 86.11 126.77 -13.13
N LEU A 12 87.33 126.52 -12.67
CA LEU A 12 87.97 125.19 -12.75
C LEU A 12 87.29 124.16 -11.82
N LEU A 13 86.78 124.58 -10.66
CA LEU A 13 85.97 123.74 -9.78
C LEU A 13 84.63 123.40 -10.44
N GLU A 14 83.96 124.38 -11.05
CA GLU A 14 82.71 124.18 -11.80
C GLU A 14 82.91 123.28 -13.01
N LEU A 15 83.98 123.44 -13.79
CA LEU A 15 84.33 122.54 -14.90
C LEU A 15 84.60 121.11 -14.44
N LYS A 16 85.28 120.91 -13.30
CA LYS A 16 85.44 119.57 -12.69
C LYS A 16 84.09 118.98 -12.29
N GLN A 17 83.23 119.75 -11.62
CA GLN A 17 81.87 119.30 -11.27
C GLN A 17 81.02 118.99 -12.51
N LEU A 18 81.14 119.76 -13.59
CA LEU A 18 80.42 119.52 -14.84
C LEU A 18 80.89 118.23 -15.52
N ASN A 19 82.21 118.01 -15.56
CA ASN A 19 82.81 116.80 -16.12
C ASN A 19 82.44 115.55 -15.29
N GLU A 20 82.45 115.64 -13.96
CA GLU A 20 81.94 114.58 -13.09
C GLU A 20 80.45 114.30 -13.29
N LYS A 21 79.60 115.34 -13.41
CA LYS A 21 78.19 115.18 -13.74
C LYS A 21 78.02 114.48 -15.09
N ASN A 22 78.78 114.89 -16.11
CA ASN A 22 78.73 114.27 -17.44
C ASN A 22 79.17 112.79 -17.39
N LYS A 23 80.26 112.46 -16.68
CA LYS A 23 80.69 111.07 -16.46
C LYS A 23 79.60 110.24 -15.77
N LYS A 24 78.96 110.78 -14.73
CA LYS A 24 77.83 110.15 -14.02
C LYS A 24 76.59 109.96 -14.93
N TYR A 25 76.33 110.87 -15.87
CA TYR A 25 75.28 110.71 -16.88
C TYR A 25 75.61 109.63 -17.91
N HIS A 26 76.87 109.55 -18.38
CA HIS A 26 77.33 108.47 -19.26
C HIS A 26 77.21 107.10 -18.57
N GLU A 27 77.77 106.96 -17.36
CA GLU A 27 77.65 105.75 -16.54
C GLU A 27 76.20 105.32 -16.36
N ARG A 28 75.30 106.25 -15.97
CA ARG A 28 73.87 105.96 -15.82
C ARG A 28 73.19 105.56 -17.14
N ASN A 29 73.57 106.17 -18.26
CA ASN A 29 73.04 105.83 -19.58
C ASN A 29 73.49 104.43 -20.02
N ASP A 30 74.73 104.05 -19.72
CA ASP A 30 75.27 102.74 -20.07
C ASP A 30 74.70 101.63 -19.16
N TYR A 31 74.50 101.88 -17.87
CA TYR A 31 73.70 101.00 -17.00
C TYR A 31 72.25 100.82 -17.51
N LEU A 32 71.58 101.91 -17.92
CA LEU A 32 70.22 101.83 -18.48
C LEU A 32 70.17 101.03 -19.80
N LYS A 33 71.20 101.12 -20.66
CA LYS A 33 71.31 100.27 -21.85
C LYS A 33 71.55 98.81 -21.48
N GLU A 34 72.39 98.51 -20.50
CA GLU A 34 72.64 97.13 -20.07
C GLU A 34 71.41 96.50 -19.42
N GLU A 35 70.65 97.27 -18.63
CA GLU A 35 69.34 96.89 -18.08
C GLU A 35 68.32 96.62 -19.20
N GLN A 36 68.19 97.54 -20.18
CA GLN A 36 67.34 97.35 -21.36
C GLN A 36 67.75 96.11 -22.20
N LEU A 37 69.04 95.91 -22.43
CA LEU A 37 69.57 94.72 -23.12
C LEU A 37 69.39 93.46 -22.27
N GLY A 38 69.36 93.56 -20.95
CA GLY A 38 68.96 92.49 -20.03
C GLY A 38 67.50 92.11 -20.23
N HIS A 39 66.59 93.08 -20.15
CA HIS A 39 65.15 92.87 -20.38
C HIS A 39 64.86 92.29 -21.77
N ILE A 40 65.50 92.80 -22.82
CA ILE A 40 65.36 92.27 -24.19
C ILE A 40 65.84 90.82 -24.27
N ARG A 41 66.99 90.48 -23.67
CA ARG A 41 67.50 89.09 -23.62
C ARG A 41 66.55 88.15 -22.88
N SER A 42 66.01 88.58 -21.73
CA SER A 42 65.03 87.81 -20.97
C SER A 42 63.72 87.62 -21.73
N LEU A 43 63.22 88.67 -22.42
CA LEU A 43 62.01 88.58 -23.24
C LEU A 43 62.19 87.61 -24.42
N LEU A 44 63.32 87.68 -25.13
CA LEU A 44 63.66 86.74 -26.21
C LEU A 44 63.82 85.31 -25.69
N SER A 45 64.36 85.11 -24.49
CA SER A 45 64.45 83.78 -23.85
C SER A 45 63.06 83.22 -23.54
N ASN A 46 62.16 84.03 -22.98
CA ASN A 46 60.79 83.63 -22.63
C ASN A 46 59.93 83.34 -23.86
N LEU A 47 60.09 84.13 -24.93
CA LEU A 47 59.45 83.84 -26.22
C LEU A 47 59.94 82.50 -26.78
N LYS A 48 61.24 82.22 -26.70
CA LYS A 48 61.84 80.98 -27.21
C LYS A 48 61.50 79.73 -26.36
N THR A 49 61.15 79.88 -25.07
CA THR A 49 60.57 78.77 -24.30
C THR A 49 59.11 78.55 -24.68
N GLN A 50 58.31 79.61 -24.82
CA GLN A 50 56.92 79.50 -25.27
C GLN A 50 56.79 78.92 -26.68
N GLU A 51 57.69 79.29 -27.61
CA GLU A 51 57.78 78.72 -28.96
C GLU A 51 57.98 77.20 -28.89
N LYS A 52 58.93 76.71 -28.09
CA LYS A 52 59.14 75.27 -27.86
C LYS A 52 57.98 74.57 -27.16
N GLU A 53 57.33 75.24 -26.20
CA GLU A 53 56.12 74.74 -25.55
C GLU A 53 54.90 74.68 -26.47
N LEU A 54 54.95 75.35 -27.63
CA LEU A 54 53.96 75.25 -28.70
C LEU A 54 54.37 74.19 -29.74
N GLU A 55 55.66 74.09 -30.09
CA GLU A 55 56.19 72.99 -30.92
C GLU A 55 56.03 71.60 -30.27
N GLN A 56 56.17 71.50 -28.94
CA GLN A 56 55.95 70.25 -28.19
C GLN A 56 54.48 69.93 -27.93
N LYS A 57 53.55 70.86 -28.16
CA LYS A 57 52.12 70.53 -28.13
C LYS A 57 51.77 69.85 -29.44
N GLU A 58 51.69 68.53 -29.39
CA GLU A 58 51.13 67.68 -30.43
C GLU A 58 49.87 68.33 -31.00
N VAL A 59 49.89 68.66 -32.29
CA VAL A 59 48.83 69.42 -32.95
C VAL A 59 47.68 68.47 -33.24
N VAL A 60 46.89 68.17 -32.20
CA VAL A 60 45.70 67.34 -32.28
C VAL A 60 44.81 67.89 -33.39
N THR A 61 44.69 67.14 -34.49
CA THR A 61 43.95 67.63 -35.65
C THR A 61 42.45 67.51 -35.40
N ARG A 62 41.66 68.23 -36.19
CA ARG A 62 40.19 68.12 -36.12
C ARG A 62 39.73 66.67 -36.33
N ASP A 63 40.45 65.94 -37.18
CA ASP A 63 40.11 64.57 -37.58
C ASP A 63 40.46 63.55 -36.46
N ASP A 64 41.48 63.83 -35.63
CA ASP A 64 41.80 63.04 -34.42
C ASP A 64 40.73 63.21 -33.34
N VAL A 65 40.27 64.45 -33.11
CA VAL A 65 39.14 64.71 -32.19
C VAL A 65 37.87 64.04 -32.71
N GLU A 66 37.59 64.10 -34.01
CA GLU A 66 36.47 63.40 -34.63
C GLU A 66 36.62 61.87 -34.54
N ALA A 67 37.83 61.32 -34.59
CA ALA A 67 38.07 59.88 -34.38
C ALA A 67 37.79 59.47 -32.94
N ALA A 68 38.39 60.14 -31.94
CA ALA A 68 38.18 59.87 -30.52
C ALA A 68 36.71 60.10 -30.09
N MET A 69 36.02 61.08 -30.68
CA MET A 69 34.58 61.25 -30.50
C MET A 69 33.79 60.09 -31.10
N ARG A 70 34.08 59.65 -32.33
CA ARG A 70 33.39 58.51 -32.96
C ARG A 70 33.59 57.22 -32.17
N GLU A 71 34.81 56.95 -31.69
CA GLU A 71 35.12 55.80 -30.83
C GLU A 71 34.31 55.85 -29.53
N LYS A 72 34.34 56.97 -28.81
CA LYS A 72 33.56 57.15 -27.57
C LYS A 72 32.05 57.01 -27.79
N TRP A 73 31.53 57.54 -28.89
CA TRP A 73 30.12 57.40 -29.27
C TRP A 73 29.76 55.96 -29.67
N GLN A 74 30.68 55.20 -30.24
CA GLN A 74 30.48 53.79 -30.53
C GLN A 74 30.50 52.96 -29.24
N TYR A 75 31.52 53.14 -28.38
CA TYR A 75 31.58 52.52 -27.06
C TYR A 75 30.31 52.75 -26.22
N VAL A 76 29.76 53.97 -26.20
CA VAL A 76 28.50 54.27 -25.49
C VAL A 76 27.32 53.49 -26.09
N ARG A 77 27.22 53.37 -27.41
CA ARG A 77 26.15 52.57 -28.06
C ARG A 77 26.31 51.07 -27.81
N ASP A 78 27.53 50.56 -27.82
CA ASP A 78 27.82 49.14 -27.57
C ASP A 78 27.50 48.78 -26.10
N GLN A 79 27.82 49.67 -25.15
CA GLN A 79 27.39 49.58 -23.75
C GLN A 79 25.85 49.68 -23.61
N GLU A 80 25.18 50.59 -24.32
CA GLU A 80 23.72 50.68 -24.34
C GLU A 80 23.06 49.38 -24.85
N VAL A 81 23.61 48.76 -25.90
CA VAL A 81 23.11 47.50 -26.45
C VAL A 81 23.30 46.37 -25.43
N HIS A 82 24.50 46.25 -24.83
CA HIS A 82 24.76 45.24 -23.81
C HIS A 82 23.88 45.42 -22.57
N MET A 83 23.64 46.66 -22.10
CA MET A 83 22.70 46.93 -21.02
C MET A 83 21.26 46.53 -21.41
N LYS A 84 20.82 46.75 -22.65
CA LYS A 84 19.48 46.32 -23.12
C LYS A 84 19.36 44.78 -23.20
N GLU A 85 20.43 44.09 -23.58
CA GLU A 85 20.52 42.63 -23.55
C GLU A 85 20.45 42.09 -22.11
N LEU A 86 21.24 42.65 -21.18
CA LEU A 86 21.21 42.28 -19.76
C LEU A 86 19.84 42.50 -19.13
N HIS A 87 19.19 43.64 -19.36
CA HIS A 87 17.81 43.87 -18.88
C HIS A 87 16.83 42.87 -19.49
N SER A 88 16.96 42.54 -20.78
CA SER A 88 16.12 41.52 -21.42
C SER A 88 16.30 40.15 -20.77
N LYS A 89 17.54 39.80 -20.39
CA LYS A 89 17.85 38.54 -19.71
C LYS A 89 17.35 38.50 -18.26
N ILE A 90 17.44 39.62 -17.55
CA ILE A 90 16.84 39.79 -16.21
C ILE A 90 15.33 39.56 -16.29
N ASN A 91 14.63 40.26 -17.19
CA ASN A 91 13.18 40.12 -17.38
C ASN A 91 12.76 38.67 -17.74
N GLU A 92 13.55 37.96 -18.56
CA GLU A 92 13.32 36.55 -18.90
C GLU A 92 13.42 35.64 -17.65
N VAL A 93 14.39 35.90 -16.77
CA VAL A 93 14.59 35.15 -15.53
C VAL A 93 13.52 35.50 -14.48
N GLU A 94 13.15 36.77 -14.36
CA GLU A 94 12.06 37.22 -13.47
C GLU A 94 10.71 36.61 -13.87
N HIS A 95 10.38 36.57 -15.16
CA HIS A 95 9.18 35.87 -15.65
C HIS A 95 9.21 34.37 -15.29
N LYS A 96 10.36 33.71 -15.45
CA LYS A 96 10.51 32.29 -15.08
C LYS A 96 10.40 32.07 -13.57
N LEU A 97 10.92 33.00 -12.76
CA LEU A 97 10.79 33.00 -11.31
C LEU A 97 9.33 33.12 -10.88
N LEU A 98 8.57 34.06 -11.47
CA LEU A 98 7.14 34.25 -11.18
C LEU A 98 6.31 33.00 -11.51
N VAL A 99 6.54 32.37 -12.66
CA VAL A 99 5.87 31.10 -13.03
C VAL A 99 6.21 30.00 -12.03
N LYS A 100 7.48 29.85 -11.64
CA LYS A 100 7.89 28.82 -10.67
C LYS A 100 7.43 29.10 -9.23
N GLN A 101 7.24 30.36 -8.86
CA GLN A 101 6.62 30.73 -7.58
C GLN A 101 5.13 30.39 -7.57
N ALA A 102 4.38 30.70 -8.65
CA ALA A 102 2.97 30.30 -8.77
C ALA A 102 2.79 28.77 -8.76
N GLU A 103 3.67 28.02 -9.44
CA GLU A 103 3.69 26.55 -9.42
C GLU A 103 3.95 25.99 -8.01
N LYS A 104 4.94 26.56 -7.29
CA LYS A 104 5.22 26.22 -5.88
C LYS A 104 4.00 26.46 -4.99
N ASP A 105 3.33 27.59 -5.17
CA ASP A 105 2.19 27.97 -4.33
C ASP A 105 0.98 27.07 -4.60
N TYR A 106 0.71 26.71 -5.86
CA TYR A 106 -0.25 25.65 -6.23
C TYR A 106 0.06 24.30 -5.56
N TRP A 107 1.32 23.84 -5.60
CA TRP A 107 1.71 22.60 -4.93
C TRP A 107 1.57 22.67 -3.40
N LEU A 108 1.71 23.85 -2.81
CA LEU A 108 1.54 24.09 -1.37
C LEU A 108 0.06 24.10 -0.97
N GLU A 109 -0.82 24.71 -1.78
CA GLU A 109 -2.27 24.61 -1.64
C GLU A 109 -2.75 23.16 -1.78
N TYR A 110 -2.27 22.45 -2.80
CA TYR A 110 -2.57 21.03 -2.99
C TYR A 110 -2.11 20.18 -1.81
N LYS A 111 -0.88 20.37 -1.33
CA LYS A 111 -0.36 19.63 -0.16
C LYS A 111 -1.20 19.87 1.10
N ASN A 112 -1.64 21.11 1.33
CA ASN A 112 -2.34 21.50 2.56
C ASN A 112 -3.84 21.15 2.55
N VAL A 113 -4.49 21.17 1.38
CA VAL A 113 -5.94 20.99 1.25
C VAL A 113 -6.28 19.83 0.31
N GLY A 114 -5.93 19.93 -0.97
CA GLY A 114 -6.35 18.98 -2.00
C GLY A 114 -5.92 17.53 -1.72
N SER A 115 -4.72 17.33 -1.15
CA SER A 115 -4.24 16.02 -0.72
C SER A 115 -5.08 15.42 0.41
N GLY A 116 -5.65 16.25 1.28
CA GLY A 116 -6.56 15.81 2.35
C GLY A 116 -7.98 15.54 1.86
N GLU A 117 -8.41 16.20 0.79
CA GLU A 117 -9.70 15.96 0.12
C GLU A 117 -9.64 14.68 -0.73
N HIS A 118 -8.61 14.53 -1.57
CA HIS A 118 -8.35 13.30 -2.31
C HIS A 118 -8.15 12.10 -1.38
N ALA A 119 -7.45 12.24 -0.25
CA ALA A 119 -7.31 11.14 0.72
C ALA A 119 -8.65 10.73 1.37
N LYS A 120 -9.61 11.65 1.54
CA LYS A 120 -10.98 11.30 1.97
C LYS A 120 -11.75 10.60 0.86
N GLN A 121 -11.65 11.09 -0.38
CA GLN A 121 -12.33 10.50 -1.53
C GLN A 121 -11.83 9.08 -1.83
N ILE A 122 -10.51 8.86 -1.76
CA ILE A 122 -9.89 7.54 -1.86
C ILE A 122 -10.45 6.61 -0.79
N LYS A 123 -10.46 7.02 0.49
CA LYS A 123 -11.00 6.21 1.60
C LYS A 123 -12.50 5.90 1.47
N LEU A 124 -13.29 6.81 0.90
CA LEU A 124 -14.70 6.53 0.59
C LEU A 124 -14.82 5.44 -0.47
N LEU A 125 -14.07 5.56 -1.57
CA LEU A 125 -14.07 4.54 -2.63
C LEU A 125 -13.49 3.19 -2.17
N GLU A 126 -12.47 3.18 -1.31
CA GLU A 126 -11.93 1.97 -0.67
C GLU A 126 -12.99 1.27 0.19
N ASN A 127 -13.75 2.04 0.99
CA ASN A 127 -14.86 1.51 1.79
C ASN A 127 -16.02 1.00 0.92
N ASP A 128 -16.39 1.72 -0.15
CA ASP A 128 -17.43 1.31 -1.08
C ASP A 128 -17.05 0.00 -1.81
N ILE A 129 -15.78 -0.14 -2.21
CA ILE A 129 -15.24 -1.38 -2.80
C ILE A 129 -15.27 -2.53 -1.79
N HIS A 130 -14.95 -2.29 -0.51
CA HIS A 130 -15.03 -3.30 0.55
C HIS A 130 -16.47 -3.75 0.79
N GLY A 131 -17.42 -2.81 0.90
CA GLY A 131 -18.84 -3.15 1.06
C GLY A 131 -19.39 -3.96 -0.11
N LEU A 132 -19.08 -3.57 -1.35
CA LEU A 132 -19.46 -4.33 -2.55
C LEU A 132 -18.83 -5.72 -2.63
N LYS A 133 -17.62 -5.91 -2.06
CA LYS A 133 -16.99 -7.23 -1.95
C LYS A 133 -17.72 -8.09 -0.91
N ASP A 134 -18.03 -7.54 0.25
CA ASP A 134 -18.68 -8.26 1.34
C ASP A 134 -20.13 -8.64 1.00
N ASP A 135 -20.85 -7.77 0.27
CA ASP A 135 -22.17 -8.07 -0.30
C ASP A 135 -22.10 -9.20 -1.34
N LEU A 136 -21.07 -9.21 -2.19
CA LEU A 136 -20.85 -10.27 -3.18
C LEU A 136 -20.49 -11.60 -2.52
N GLU A 137 -19.71 -11.59 -1.43
CA GLU A 137 -19.34 -12.76 -0.65
C GLU A 137 -20.57 -13.37 0.06
N GLN A 138 -21.39 -12.54 0.73
CA GLN A 138 -22.69 -12.94 1.29
C GLN A 138 -23.64 -13.51 0.24
N MET A 139 -23.74 -12.87 -0.94
CA MET A 139 -24.59 -13.32 -2.04
C MET A 139 -24.11 -14.65 -2.62
N THR A 140 -22.78 -14.85 -2.71
CA THR A 140 -22.17 -16.10 -3.19
C THR A 140 -22.48 -17.24 -2.23
N GLU A 141 -22.31 -17.04 -0.91
CA GLU A 141 -22.64 -18.04 0.10
C GLU A 141 -24.15 -18.35 0.15
N TYR A 142 -25.02 -17.34 0.00
CA TYR A 142 -26.46 -17.56 -0.13
C TYR A 142 -26.82 -18.46 -1.33
N TYR A 143 -26.22 -18.22 -2.50
CA TYR A 143 -26.45 -19.05 -3.67
C TYR A 143 -25.81 -20.44 -3.53
N ARG A 144 -24.63 -20.56 -2.90
CA ARG A 144 -23.98 -21.85 -2.59
C ARG A 144 -24.88 -22.71 -1.70
N TYR A 145 -25.36 -22.17 -0.58
CA TYR A 145 -26.30 -22.85 0.33
C TYR A 145 -27.64 -23.19 -0.33
N THR A 146 -28.17 -22.31 -1.19
CA THR A 146 -29.41 -22.57 -1.92
C THR A 146 -29.25 -23.69 -2.95
N LEU A 147 -28.10 -23.77 -3.62
CA LEU A 147 -27.76 -24.87 -4.52
C LEU A 147 -27.55 -26.18 -3.75
N GLU A 148 -26.73 -26.16 -2.71
CA GLU A 148 -26.44 -27.31 -1.84
C GLU A 148 -27.73 -27.91 -1.25
N THR A 149 -28.61 -27.08 -0.68
CA THR A 149 -29.90 -27.55 -0.13
C THR A 149 -30.96 -27.88 -1.20
N THR A 150 -30.76 -27.57 -2.48
CA THR A 150 -31.63 -28.10 -3.56
C THR A 150 -31.07 -29.39 -4.15
N GLN A 151 -29.75 -29.54 -4.20
CA GLN A 151 -29.07 -30.79 -4.52
C GLN A 151 -29.39 -31.87 -3.48
N GLU A 152 -29.25 -31.62 -2.17
CA GLU A 152 -29.64 -32.58 -1.12
C GLU A 152 -31.09 -33.08 -1.27
N LYS A 153 -32.01 -32.20 -1.69
CA LYS A 153 -33.43 -32.55 -1.90
C LYS A 153 -33.60 -33.41 -3.15
N MET A 154 -32.82 -33.14 -4.21
CA MET A 154 -32.80 -33.95 -5.42
C MET A 154 -32.23 -35.34 -5.12
N ASP A 155 -31.09 -35.42 -4.43
CA ASP A 155 -30.42 -36.67 -4.07
C ASP A 155 -31.34 -37.55 -3.20
N ARG A 156 -31.99 -36.98 -2.17
CA ARG A 156 -33.00 -37.67 -1.33
C ARG A 156 -34.28 -38.09 -2.08
N LEU A 157 -34.58 -37.51 -3.24
CA LEU A 157 -35.70 -37.93 -4.09
C LEU A 157 -35.26 -39.04 -5.06
N VAL A 158 -34.07 -38.92 -5.63
CA VAL A 158 -33.46 -39.95 -6.49
C VAL A 158 -33.18 -41.23 -5.71
N GLU A 159 -32.75 -41.12 -4.44
CA GLU A 159 -32.55 -42.26 -3.54
C GLU A 159 -33.86 -43.02 -3.28
N LYS A 160 -34.95 -42.30 -2.97
CA LYS A 160 -36.28 -42.90 -2.80
C LYS A 160 -36.83 -43.53 -4.07
N GLU A 161 -36.78 -42.83 -5.20
CA GLU A 161 -37.21 -43.38 -6.48
C GLU A 161 -36.40 -44.64 -6.84
N MET A 162 -35.09 -44.65 -6.58
CA MET A 162 -34.23 -45.83 -6.73
C MET A 162 -34.69 -46.98 -5.84
N ASP A 163 -34.96 -46.72 -4.55
CA ASP A 163 -35.37 -47.75 -3.60
C ASP A 163 -36.77 -48.31 -3.92
N GLU A 164 -37.73 -47.46 -4.27
CA GLU A 164 -39.03 -47.90 -4.81
C GLU A 164 -38.88 -48.77 -6.08
N LYS A 165 -37.90 -48.50 -6.95
CA LYS A 165 -37.63 -49.37 -8.11
C LYS A 165 -36.91 -50.67 -7.73
N LYS A 166 -36.09 -50.69 -6.66
CA LYS A 166 -35.53 -51.94 -6.11
C LYS A 166 -36.65 -52.80 -5.54
N GLU A 167 -37.48 -52.22 -4.67
CA GLU A 167 -38.62 -52.89 -4.03
C GLU A 167 -39.58 -53.48 -5.07
N TRP A 168 -40.03 -52.66 -6.03
CA TRP A 168 -40.91 -53.11 -7.11
C TRP A 168 -40.28 -54.22 -7.97
N ALA A 169 -38.97 -54.13 -8.26
CA ALA A 169 -38.26 -55.19 -8.98
C ALA A 169 -38.16 -56.49 -8.17
N THR A 170 -37.97 -56.41 -6.84
CA THR A 170 -37.96 -57.58 -5.95
C THR A 170 -39.36 -58.18 -5.77
N GLU A 171 -40.41 -57.38 -5.57
CA GLU A 171 -41.79 -57.85 -5.47
C GLU A 171 -42.21 -58.55 -6.78
N ASN A 172 -41.96 -57.93 -7.93
CA ASN A 172 -42.27 -58.52 -9.23
C ASN A 172 -41.44 -59.79 -9.52
N ALA A 173 -40.20 -59.87 -9.04
CA ALA A 173 -39.43 -61.12 -9.10
C ALA A 173 -40.06 -62.21 -8.22
N VAL A 174 -40.42 -61.88 -6.97
CA VAL A 174 -41.04 -62.80 -6.01
C VAL A 174 -42.41 -63.33 -6.49
N MET A 175 -43.22 -62.50 -7.16
CA MET A 175 -44.45 -62.93 -7.83
C MET A 175 -44.26 -64.01 -8.92
N HIS A 176 -43.03 -64.20 -9.40
CA HIS A 176 -42.68 -65.19 -10.43
C HIS A 176 -41.91 -66.42 -9.88
N ILE A 177 -41.73 -66.51 -8.56
CA ILE A 177 -41.08 -67.65 -7.87
C ILE A 177 -42.09 -68.77 -7.57
N ASP A 178 -41.61 -70.02 -7.45
CA ASP A 178 -42.42 -71.16 -7.04
C ASP A 178 -43.03 -71.00 -5.64
N LYS A 179 -44.26 -71.51 -5.47
CA LYS A 179 -45.09 -71.33 -4.26
C LYS A 179 -44.46 -71.86 -2.96
N THR A 180 -43.49 -72.76 -3.03
CA THR A 180 -42.74 -73.23 -1.85
C THR A 180 -41.80 -72.12 -1.39
N SER A 181 -40.94 -71.62 -2.29
CA SER A 181 -39.94 -70.61 -1.94
C SER A 181 -40.53 -69.21 -1.74
N HIS A 182 -41.71 -68.92 -2.26
CA HIS A 182 -42.48 -67.74 -1.83
C HIS A 182 -42.78 -67.81 -0.32
N ARG A 183 -43.26 -68.95 0.19
CA ARG A 183 -43.50 -69.12 1.63
C ARG A 183 -42.21 -69.15 2.45
N GLU A 184 -41.14 -69.74 1.93
CA GLU A 184 -39.83 -69.70 2.58
C GLU A 184 -39.33 -68.25 2.73
N ILE A 185 -39.69 -67.32 1.83
CA ILE A 185 -39.41 -65.89 1.97
C ILE A 185 -40.31 -65.26 3.04
N GLU A 186 -41.64 -65.47 3.00
CA GLU A 186 -42.59 -64.97 4.02
C GLU A 186 -42.18 -65.41 5.45
N GLU A 187 -41.83 -66.69 5.63
CA GLU A 187 -41.38 -67.25 6.92
C GLU A 187 -40.04 -66.65 7.37
N ASN A 188 -39.10 -66.36 6.45
CA ASN A 188 -37.83 -65.70 6.77
C ASN A 188 -37.99 -64.19 7.06
N GLU A 189 -39.01 -63.53 6.52
CA GLU A 189 -39.31 -62.12 6.86
C GLU A 189 -39.93 -62.02 8.25
N TRP A 190 -40.93 -62.85 8.55
CA TRP A 190 -41.51 -62.92 9.89
C TRP A 190 -40.46 -63.25 10.98
N LEU A 191 -39.52 -64.17 10.70
CA LEU A 191 -38.43 -64.49 11.62
C LEU A 191 -37.43 -63.34 11.84
N LYS A 192 -37.27 -62.40 10.89
CA LYS A 192 -36.41 -61.22 11.10
C LYS A 192 -37.07 -60.21 12.03
N ASP A 193 -38.35 -59.93 11.83
CA ASP A 193 -39.11 -58.99 12.67
C ASP A 193 -39.16 -59.48 14.13
N GLU A 194 -39.42 -60.77 14.33
CA GLU A 194 -39.41 -61.43 15.64
C GLU A 194 -38.01 -61.36 16.30
N VAL A 195 -36.93 -61.55 15.53
CA VAL A 195 -35.54 -61.41 16.03
C VAL A 195 -35.21 -59.96 16.40
N GLU A 196 -35.71 -58.96 15.66
CA GLU A 196 -35.48 -57.55 16.00
C GLU A 196 -36.26 -57.12 17.26
N ILE A 197 -37.47 -57.67 17.47
CA ILE A 197 -38.22 -57.51 18.72
C ILE A 197 -37.40 -58.07 19.89
N TYR A 198 -36.93 -59.32 19.82
CA TYR A 198 -36.10 -59.90 20.90
C TYR A 198 -34.77 -59.17 21.09
N ARG A 199 -34.13 -58.68 20.02
CA ARG A 199 -32.92 -57.84 20.13
C ARG A 199 -33.20 -56.57 20.93
N LYS A 200 -34.35 -55.93 20.70
CA LYS A 200 -34.76 -54.75 21.47
C LYS A 200 -35.05 -55.11 22.93
N GLU A 201 -35.83 -56.17 23.19
CA GLU A 201 -36.14 -56.60 24.55
C GLU A 201 -34.87 -56.95 25.36
N VAL A 202 -33.89 -57.60 24.74
CA VAL A 202 -32.56 -57.85 25.34
C VAL A 202 -31.82 -56.55 25.64
N SER A 203 -31.90 -55.56 24.74
CA SER A 203 -31.26 -54.25 24.92
C SER A 203 -31.89 -53.44 26.07
N ASP A 204 -33.23 -53.40 26.12
CA ASP A 204 -34.00 -52.73 27.17
C ASP A 204 -33.77 -53.42 28.54
N LEU A 205 -33.73 -54.76 28.57
CA LEU A 205 -33.42 -55.54 29.77
C LEU A 205 -31.97 -55.34 30.24
N GLN A 206 -31.00 -55.27 29.31
CA GLN A 206 -29.60 -54.99 29.63
C GLN A 206 -29.45 -53.59 30.25
N ALA A 207 -30.11 -52.57 29.70
CA ALA A 207 -30.12 -51.24 30.29
C ALA A 207 -30.75 -51.23 31.69
N SER A 208 -31.85 -51.95 31.90
CA SER A 208 -32.45 -52.10 33.23
C SER A 208 -31.57 -52.85 34.22
N ALA A 209 -30.77 -53.83 33.78
CA ALA A 209 -29.82 -54.54 34.63
C ALA A 209 -28.66 -53.63 35.04
N GLN A 210 -28.10 -52.86 34.10
CA GLN A 210 -27.03 -51.90 34.36
C GLN A 210 -27.45 -50.84 35.40
N LEU A 211 -28.65 -50.29 35.28
CA LEU A 211 -29.19 -49.33 36.26
C LEU A 211 -29.36 -49.94 37.67
N LEU A 212 -29.77 -51.20 37.77
CA LEU A 212 -29.86 -51.92 39.06
C LEU A 212 -28.49 -52.24 39.65
N GLU A 213 -27.50 -52.54 38.81
CA GLU A 213 -26.10 -52.71 39.24
C GLU A 213 -25.51 -51.39 39.76
N GLU A 214 -25.76 -50.26 39.07
CA GLU A 214 -25.37 -48.93 39.52
C GLU A 214 -26.01 -48.53 40.86
N GLU A 215 -27.32 -48.75 41.03
CA GLU A 215 -28.02 -48.48 42.30
C GLU A 215 -27.48 -49.37 43.44
N ASN A 216 -27.24 -50.65 43.17
CA ASN A 216 -26.68 -51.58 44.17
C ASN A 216 -25.24 -51.19 44.55
N ILE A 217 -24.40 -50.83 43.58
CA ILE A 217 -23.06 -50.28 43.82
C ILE A 217 -23.13 -48.99 44.65
N TYR A 218 -24.08 -48.10 44.37
CA TYR A 218 -24.33 -46.89 45.16
C TYR A 218 -24.75 -47.20 46.60
N MET A 219 -25.69 -48.14 46.80
CA MET A 219 -26.10 -48.60 48.13
C MET A 219 -24.94 -49.22 48.92
N ILE A 220 -24.12 -50.06 48.28
CA ILE A 220 -22.93 -50.67 48.89
C ILE A 220 -21.91 -49.59 49.29
N ARG A 221 -21.63 -48.61 48.41
CA ARG A 221 -20.78 -47.45 48.71
C ARG A 221 -21.33 -46.64 49.90
N SER A 222 -22.64 -46.41 49.95
CA SER A 222 -23.31 -45.71 51.05
C SER A 222 -23.17 -46.47 52.39
N LEU A 223 -23.47 -47.78 52.41
CA LEU A 223 -23.29 -48.62 53.59
C LEU A 223 -21.83 -48.70 54.06
N PHE A 224 -20.87 -48.74 53.12
CA PHE A 224 -19.45 -48.70 53.44
C PHE A 224 -19.05 -47.35 54.06
N ASN A 225 -19.53 -46.23 53.52
CA ASN A 225 -19.31 -44.90 54.08
C ASN A 225 -19.92 -44.75 55.48
N CYS A 226 -21.14 -45.23 55.72
CA CYS A 226 -21.74 -45.26 57.05
C CYS A 226 -20.93 -46.15 58.02
N ARG A 227 -20.41 -47.29 57.57
CA ARG A 227 -19.52 -48.14 58.37
C ARG A 227 -18.18 -47.47 58.68
N LEU A 228 -17.59 -46.74 57.73
CA LEU A 228 -16.39 -45.91 57.94
C LEU A 228 -16.65 -44.76 58.92
N GLN A 229 -17.80 -44.09 58.83
CA GLN A 229 -18.20 -43.05 59.79
C GLN A 229 -18.36 -43.63 61.20
N ASN A 230 -19.07 -44.75 61.35
CA ASN A 230 -19.20 -45.45 62.64
C ASN A 230 -17.84 -45.91 63.19
N LEU A 231 -16.93 -46.39 62.33
CA LEU A 231 -15.55 -46.69 62.71
C LEU A 231 -14.81 -45.44 63.18
N LYS A 232 -14.87 -44.32 62.45
CA LYS A 232 -14.28 -43.03 62.86
C LYS A 232 -14.83 -42.54 64.21
N ILE A 233 -16.14 -42.62 64.43
CA ILE A 233 -16.80 -42.23 65.69
C ILE A 233 -16.33 -43.12 66.84
N SER A 234 -16.32 -44.45 66.65
CA SER A 234 -15.82 -45.38 67.67
C SER A 234 -14.33 -45.19 67.94
N GLY A 235 -13.52 -44.94 66.90
CA GLY A 235 -12.09 -44.63 67.01
C GLY A 235 -11.86 -43.33 67.80
N HIS A 236 -12.66 -42.29 67.58
CA HIS A 236 -12.62 -41.06 68.39
C HIS A 236 -12.95 -41.32 69.85
N LEU A 237 -13.97 -42.14 70.14
CA LEU A 237 -14.33 -42.52 71.52
C LEU A 237 -13.20 -43.31 72.19
N PHE A 238 -12.66 -44.34 71.53
CA PHE A 238 -11.56 -45.14 72.06
C PHE A 238 -10.24 -44.35 72.19
N LEU A 239 -9.95 -43.41 71.28
CA LEU A 239 -8.76 -42.57 71.36
C LEU A 239 -8.89 -41.53 72.48
N THR A 240 -10.04 -40.87 72.60
CA THR A 240 -10.35 -39.92 73.70
C THR A 240 -10.34 -40.62 75.07
N GLN A 241 -10.69 -41.90 75.14
CA GLN A 241 -10.73 -42.68 76.39
C GLN A 241 -9.40 -43.41 76.71
N GLY A 242 -8.59 -43.71 75.70
CA GLY A 242 -7.27 -44.34 75.85
C GLY A 242 -6.10 -43.35 75.98
N ALA A 243 -6.22 -42.15 75.40
CA ALA A 243 -5.26 -41.05 75.50
C ALA A 243 -5.98 -39.83 76.10
N GLY A 244 -5.92 -39.68 77.42
CA GLY A 244 -6.58 -38.61 78.17
C GLY A 244 -5.94 -37.24 77.97
N LEU A 245 -6.10 -36.65 76.78
CA LEU A 245 -5.60 -35.33 76.44
C LEU A 245 -6.66 -34.52 75.69
N GLN A 246 -6.91 -33.29 76.13
CA GLN A 246 -7.86 -32.35 75.53
C GLN A 246 -7.10 -31.12 75.04
N VAL A 247 -7.15 -30.86 73.73
CA VAL A 247 -6.56 -29.66 73.11
C VAL A 247 -7.54 -29.10 72.09
N GLN A 248 -7.77 -27.79 72.14
CA GLN A 248 -8.43 -27.02 71.08
C GLN A 248 -7.36 -26.48 70.14
N GLY A 249 -7.61 -26.48 68.83
CA GLY A 249 -6.71 -25.94 67.83
C GLY A 249 -7.36 -26.03 66.44
N GLU A 250 -7.35 -24.93 65.72
CA GLU A 250 -8.03 -24.77 64.44
C GLU A 250 -7.26 -25.39 63.26
N GLU A 251 -8.00 -25.55 62.14
CA GLU A 251 -7.55 -25.24 60.79
C GLU A 251 -6.15 -25.70 60.34
N LEU A 252 -6.10 -26.78 59.56
CA LEU A 252 -5.30 -26.81 58.32
C LEU A 252 -5.68 -27.99 57.41
N LEU A 253 -5.47 -27.78 56.11
CA LEU A 253 -5.50 -28.76 55.01
C LEU A 253 -6.85 -29.42 54.70
N SER A 254 -7.61 -28.70 53.87
CA SER A 254 -8.12 -29.27 52.61
C SER A 254 -6.99 -29.88 51.76
N GLU A 255 -7.38 -30.45 50.61
CA GLU A 255 -6.52 -30.88 49.49
C GLU A 255 -5.85 -32.27 49.52
N ASN A 256 -5.87 -32.88 48.33
CA ASN A 256 -4.85 -33.75 47.74
C ASN A 256 -4.54 -35.09 48.43
N LEU A 257 -5.42 -36.06 48.18
CA LEU A 257 -4.97 -37.25 47.45
C LEU A 257 -6.01 -37.76 46.44
N GLU A 258 -6.31 -36.95 45.41
CA GLU A 258 -6.44 -37.56 44.09
C GLU A 258 -5.06 -38.14 43.72
N GLY A 259 -4.99 -39.44 43.45
CA GLY A 259 -3.71 -40.12 43.29
C GLY A 259 -3.85 -41.53 42.72
N GLN A 260 -3.42 -41.68 41.47
CA GLN A 260 -3.09 -42.91 40.75
C GLN A 260 -4.02 -44.14 40.90
N GLN A 261 -4.79 -44.38 39.84
CA GLN A 261 -4.73 -45.60 39.01
C GLN A 261 -4.08 -46.87 39.60
N CYS A 262 -4.87 -47.95 39.65
CA CYS A 262 -4.49 -49.28 39.16
C CYS A 262 -5.72 -49.82 38.41
N THR A 263 -5.77 -49.89 37.07
CA THR A 263 -5.08 -50.80 36.13
C THR A 263 -5.50 -52.27 36.26
N ASP A 264 -5.74 -52.88 35.10
CA ASP A 264 -6.45 -54.14 34.87
C ASP A 264 -5.67 -55.43 35.23
N TYR A 265 -6.12 -56.55 34.64
CA TYR A 265 -5.52 -57.91 34.64
C TYR A 265 -5.74 -58.72 35.94
N ALA A 266 -6.15 -60.00 35.91
CA ALA A 266 -6.61 -60.93 34.87
C ALA A 266 -7.38 -62.10 35.57
N ALA A 267 -7.85 -63.21 34.99
CA ALA A 267 -7.61 -63.83 33.68
C ALA A 267 -8.69 -64.87 33.25
N LYS A 268 -8.88 -64.99 31.93
CA LYS A 268 -9.00 -66.24 31.12
C LYS A 268 -9.74 -67.49 31.65
N ALA A 269 -10.80 -67.88 30.93
CA ALA A 269 -10.83 -69.09 30.06
C ALA A 269 -12.04 -68.97 29.10
N ASP A 270 -12.06 -69.20 27.77
CA ASP A 270 -11.16 -69.73 26.72
C ASP A 270 -11.71 -71.01 26.03
N ALA A 271 -11.41 -71.17 24.73
CA ALA A 271 -12.07 -71.99 23.67
C ALA A 271 -13.47 -71.49 23.23
N GLY A 272 -13.78 -71.27 21.94
CA GLY A 272 -13.00 -71.43 20.68
C GLY A 272 -13.94 -71.75 19.50
N ASP A 273 -13.68 -71.49 18.21
CA ASP A 273 -12.61 -70.83 17.43
C ASP A 273 -13.25 -70.38 16.07
N GLU A 274 -12.67 -69.75 15.03
CA GLU A 274 -11.27 -69.42 14.66
C GLU A 274 -11.11 -67.94 14.18
N SER A 275 -11.24 -67.65 12.87
CA SER A 275 -10.78 -66.43 12.14
C SER A 275 -11.13 -66.52 10.63
N PRO A 276 -10.77 -65.58 9.69
CA PRO A 276 -9.95 -64.36 9.77
C PRO A 276 -10.71 -63.08 9.27
N GLU A 277 -10.15 -61.88 9.00
CA GLU A 277 -8.77 -61.41 8.79
C GLU A 277 -8.60 -59.88 9.03
N CYS A 278 -7.35 -59.38 8.91
CA CYS A 278 -6.92 -57.98 8.63
C CYS A 278 -6.70 -56.92 9.75
N THR A 279 -5.40 -56.61 9.95
CA THR A 279 -4.78 -55.28 10.17
C THR A 279 -5.18 -54.34 11.34
N ALA A 280 -4.33 -54.39 12.38
CA ALA A 280 -3.46 -53.32 12.90
C ALA A 280 -4.02 -51.91 13.31
N PRO A 281 -3.54 -51.32 14.43
CA PRO A 281 -4.12 -50.11 15.03
C PRO A 281 -3.48 -48.78 14.59
N LEU A 282 -4.24 -47.69 14.72
CA LEU A 282 -3.73 -46.31 14.74
C LEU A 282 -3.34 -45.89 16.17
N ALA A 283 -2.19 -45.22 16.29
CA ALA A 283 -1.70 -44.65 17.55
C ALA A 283 -2.14 -43.18 17.71
N ILE A 284 -2.25 -42.72 18.95
CA ILE A 284 -2.44 -41.30 19.29
C ILE A 284 -1.27 -40.85 20.16
N GLU A 285 -0.53 -39.83 19.72
CA GLU A 285 0.39 -39.05 20.54
C GLU A 285 0.05 -37.54 20.42
N LYS A 286 -0.23 -36.93 21.58
CA LYS A 286 0.22 -35.59 21.99
C LYS A 286 -0.24 -34.31 21.23
N LYS A 287 -0.92 -33.47 22.04
CA LYS A 287 -0.61 -32.04 22.38
C LYS A 287 -1.39 -30.88 21.73
N VAL A 288 -2.11 -30.18 22.62
CA VAL A 288 -2.06 -28.71 22.89
C VAL A 288 -2.55 -27.73 21.81
N PHE A 289 -3.66 -27.03 22.10
CA PHE A 289 -3.84 -25.58 22.40
C PHE A 289 -5.27 -25.46 23.02
N SER A 290 -5.61 -24.65 24.05
CA SER A 290 -5.58 -23.17 24.22
C SER A 290 -6.62 -22.43 23.34
N ASP A 291 -7.40 -21.44 23.81
CA ASP A 291 -7.51 -20.75 25.13
C ASP A 291 -8.94 -20.18 25.36
N THR A 292 -9.26 -19.75 26.60
CA THR A 292 -10.34 -18.77 26.87
C THR A 292 -9.96 -17.72 27.93
N GLN A 293 -9.54 -16.54 27.44
CA GLN A 293 -9.74 -15.17 27.97
C GLN A 293 -9.33 -14.70 29.40
N SER A 294 -8.91 -13.42 29.40
CA SER A 294 -9.01 -12.35 30.41
C SER A 294 -7.98 -12.21 31.56
N GLU A 295 -7.16 -11.16 31.44
CA GLU A 295 -6.86 -10.06 32.41
C GLU A 295 -6.29 -10.40 33.82
N THR A 296 -5.50 -9.56 34.51
CA THR A 296 -5.23 -8.10 34.40
C THR A 296 -3.80 -7.72 34.88
N GLU A 297 -3.27 -6.57 34.42
CA GLU A 297 -2.26 -5.65 35.06
C GLU A 297 -0.99 -6.16 35.80
N ALA A 298 0.21 -5.68 35.36
CA ALA A 298 1.12 -4.84 36.20
C ALA A 298 2.40 -4.31 35.46
N GLU A 299 2.58 -2.98 35.49
CA GLU A 299 3.82 -2.15 35.46
C GLU A 299 4.97 -2.29 34.41
N LYS A 300 5.16 -1.21 33.62
CA LYS A 300 6.44 -0.51 33.20
C LYS A 300 7.43 -1.30 32.29
N GLN A 301 8.22 -0.70 31.38
CA GLN A 301 8.92 0.60 31.38
C GLN A 301 9.42 1.04 29.97
N GLU A 302 9.46 2.37 29.72
CA GLU A 302 10.28 3.14 28.73
C GLU A 302 10.11 3.01 27.19
N ASP A 303 10.50 4.10 26.52
CA ASP A 303 10.39 4.35 25.07
C ASP A 303 11.57 3.76 24.26
N SER A 304 11.30 3.29 23.04
CA SER A 304 12.29 3.22 21.96
C SER A 304 11.61 3.29 20.59
N TYR A 305 12.24 3.97 19.62
CA TYR A 305 11.65 4.30 18.32
C TYR A 305 12.64 4.01 17.17
N GLU A 306 12.91 2.74 16.85
CA GLU A 306 13.70 2.39 15.67
C GLU A 306 13.39 0.99 15.11
N ASP A 307 13.68 0.82 13.82
CA ASP A 307 13.67 -0.41 13.00
C ASP A 307 12.47 -1.39 13.05
N LEU A 308 11.55 -1.18 12.11
CA LEU A 308 10.73 -2.24 11.49
C LEU A 308 11.08 -2.40 10.00
N TRP A 309 12.34 -2.74 9.71
CA TRP A 309 12.73 -3.28 8.39
C TRP A 309 12.33 -4.75 8.31
N GLY A 310 11.27 -5.03 7.55
CA GLY A 310 10.73 -6.39 7.38
C GLY A 310 11.70 -7.36 6.70
N GLU A 311 11.46 -8.66 6.91
CA GLU A 311 12.29 -9.75 6.40
C GLU A 311 12.40 -9.76 4.85
N PRO A 312 13.56 -10.11 4.27
CA PRO A 312 13.74 -10.14 2.83
C PRO A 312 12.93 -11.26 2.17
N MET A 313 12.04 -10.88 1.26
CA MET A 313 11.13 -11.79 0.54
C MET A 313 11.90 -12.80 -0.34
N ALA A 314 11.29 -13.96 -0.59
CA ALA A 314 11.96 -15.11 -1.21
C ALA A 314 12.45 -14.86 -2.66
N PRO A 315 13.53 -15.55 -3.12
CA PRO A 315 14.20 -15.24 -4.40
C PRO A 315 13.37 -15.45 -5.69
N ALA A 316 12.18 -16.04 -5.59
CA ALA A 316 11.35 -16.42 -6.74
C ALA A 316 10.81 -15.22 -7.54
N LEU A 317 10.62 -14.06 -6.91
CA LEU A 317 10.02 -12.89 -7.56
C LEU A 317 10.98 -12.08 -8.45
N ASN A 318 12.30 -12.22 -8.27
CA ASN A 318 13.29 -11.47 -9.05
C ASN A 318 13.26 -11.80 -10.56
N TYR A 319 12.74 -12.97 -10.97
CA TYR A 319 12.65 -13.32 -12.38
C TYR A 319 11.53 -12.57 -13.14
N LEU A 320 10.51 -12.05 -12.44
CA LEU A 320 9.43 -11.27 -13.06
C LEU A 320 9.79 -9.81 -13.34
N LEU A 321 10.94 -9.32 -12.85
CA LEU A 321 11.35 -7.91 -12.95
C LEU A 321 12.39 -7.65 -14.06
N PHE A 322 12.79 -8.67 -14.84
CA PHE A 322 13.92 -8.59 -15.78
C PHE A 322 13.65 -9.10 -17.20
N GLU A 323 12.43 -9.52 -17.56
CA GLU A 323 12.13 -9.92 -18.95
C GLU A 323 11.89 -8.71 -19.90
N ASP A 324 11.44 -7.56 -19.37
CA ASP A 324 11.03 -6.37 -20.14
C ASP A 324 12.15 -5.67 -20.94
N GLU A 325 13.44 -5.89 -20.64
CA GLU A 325 14.54 -5.13 -21.29
C GLU A 325 14.61 -5.27 -22.82
N LYS A 326 13.97 -6.30 -23.40
CA LYS A 326 13.91 -6.50 -24.86
C LYS A 326 12.76 -5.74 -25.53
N ASP A 327 11.62 -5.62 -24.87
CA ASP A 327 10.41 -5.02 -25.47
C ASP A 327 10.50 -3.49 -25.50
N ILE A 328 11.26 -2.87 -24.59
CA ILE A 328 11.54 -1.43 -24.57
C ILE A 328 12.12 -0.92 -25.91
N GLN A 329 12.88 -1.75 -26.65
CA GLN A 329 13.37 -1.40 -27.99
C GLN A 329 12.31 -1.41 -29.10
N GLU A 330 11.17 -2.08 -28.90
CA GLU A 330 10.05 -2.05 -29.84
C GLU A 330 9.13 -0.85 -29.58
N TYR A 331 8.81 -0.56 -28.30
CA TYR A 331 8.11 0.66 -27.91
C TYR A 331 8.82 1.93 -28.39
N SER A 332 10.17 1.94 -28.37
CA SER A 332 11.01 3.05 -28.86
C SER A 332 10.84 3.37 -30.36
N LYS A 333 10.19 2.50 -31.16
CA LYS A 333 9.95 2.72 -32.60
C LYS A 333 8.53 3.24 -32.90
N LEU A 334 7.67 3.34 -31.88
CA LEU A 334 6.30 3.83 -32.03
C LEU A 334 6.27 5.36 -31.99
N GLY A 335 5.87 5.98 -33.11
CA GLY A 335 5.59 7.42 -33.17
C GLY A 335 4.41 7.82 -32.26
N PRO A 336 4.19 9.13 -32.02
CA PRO A 336 3.32 9.66 -30.96
C PRO A 336 1.98 8.93 -30.76
N LEU A 337 1.94 8.10 -29.72
CA LEU A 337 0.89 7.10 -29.45
C LEU A 337 -0.51 7.72 -29.33
N GLY A 338 -0.60 8.97 -28.89
CA GLY A 338 -1.85 9.73 -28.72
C GLY A 338 -2.69 9.91 -29.98
N THR A 339 -2.14 9.71 -31.19
CA THR A 339 -2.93 9.76 -32.43
C THR A 339 -3.61 8.44 -32.78
N LYS A 340 -3.09 7.29 -32.33
CA LYS A 340 -3.61 5.96 -32.72
C LYS A 340 -4.82 5.53 -31.88
N LEU A 341 -4.99 6.09 -30.69
CA LEU A 341 -6.12 5.82 -29.78
C LEU A 341 -7.39 6.65 -30.10
N MET A 342 -7.31 7.66 -30.97
CA MET A 342 -8.45 8.55 -31.27
C MET A 342 -9.24 8.19 -32.55
N THR A 343 -9.03 7.02 -33.17
CA THR A 343 -9.71 6.64 -34.42
C THR A 343 -10.43 5.30 -34.33
N VAL A 344 -11.43 5.22 -33.45
CA VAL A 344 -12.36 4.07 -33.39
C VAL A 344 -13.43 4.24 -34.48
N VAL A 345 -13.24 3.57 -35.62
CA VAL A 345 -14.29 3.46 -36.66
C VAL A 345 -15.23 2.32 -36.30
N GLY A 346 -16.34 2.64 -35.62
CA GLY A 346 -17.36 1.66 -35.27
C GLY A 346 -18.06 1.09 -36.50
N ARG A 347 -17.96 -0.23 -36.71
CA ARG A 347 -18.81 -0.97 -37.66
C ARG A 347 -20.06 -1.45 -36.93
N ALA A 348 -21.22 -0.95 -37.31
CA ALA A 348 -22.49 -1.55 -36.88
C ALA A 348 -22.61 -2.98 -37.43
N MET A 349 -22.97 -3.93 -36.58
CA MET A 349 -23.42 -5.26 -37.00
C MET A 349 -24.96 -5.31 -36.93
N PRO A 350 -25.64 -5.98 -37.88
CA PRO A 350 -27.07 -6.23 -37.78
C PRO A 350 -27.33 -7.16 -36.59
N ILE A 351 -28.27 -6.78 -35.73
CA ILE A 351 -28.81 -7.68 -34.71
C ILE A 351 -30.03 -8.35 -35.36
N HIS A 352 -30.05 -9.68 -35.34
CA HIS A 352 -30.98 -10.57 -36.05
C HIS A 352 -30.74 -10.68 -37.57
N GLU A 353 -30.87 -11.91 -38.07
CA GLU A 353 -30.88 -12.26 -39.48
C GLU A 353 -32.33 -12.59 -39.86
N GLU A 354 -32.87 -11.92 -40.88
CA GLU A 354 -34.29 -12.01 -41.21
C GLU A 354 -34.65 -13.36 -41.85
N LEU A 355 -35.12 -14.30 -41.03
CA LEU A 355 -35.79 -15.50 -41.50
C LEU A 355 -37.13 -15.15 -42.16
N ARG A 356 -37.04 -14.80 -43.45
CA ARG A 356 -38.07 -14.73 -44.49
C ARG A 356 -39.51 -14.92 -43.99
N GLU A 357 -40.30 -13.85 -44.06
CA GLU A 357 -41.74 -13.91 -43.89
C GLU A 357 -42.37 -15.07 -44.66
N VAL A 358 -43.11 -15.92 -43.95
CA VAL A 358 -44.20 -16.72 -44.52
C VAL A 358 -45.47 -16.36 -43.75
N SER A 359 -46.40 -15.72 -44.46
CA SER A 359 -47.63 -15.21 -43.88
C SER A 359 -48.56 -16.34 -43.44
N SER A 360 -49.19 -16.19 -42.27
CA SER A 360 -50.63 -16.36 -42.19
C SER A 360 -51.24 -15.63 -41.01
N LYS A 361 -52.37 -14.96 -41.25
CA LYS A 361 -53.25 -14.48 -40.18
C LYS A 361 -54.08 -15.67 -39.68
N CYS A 362 -54.36 -15.71 -38.39
CA CYS A 362 -55.74 -15.86 -37.92
C CYS A 362 -55.85 -15.39 -36.46
N GLN A 363 -56.85 -14.57 -36.19
CA GLN A 363 -57.44 -14.44 -34.85
C GLN A 363 -58.34 -15.66 -34.64
N PHE A 364 -58.45 -16.17 -33.41
CA PHE A 364 -59.66 -16.88 -32.98
C PHE A 364 -59.85 -16.73 -31.47
N GLU A 365 -61.04 -16.29 -31.08
CA GLU A 365 -61.50 -16.27 -29.69
C GLU A 365 -62.19 -17.62 -29.36
N ASP A 366 -62.62 -17.77 -28.10
CA ASP A 366 -63.26 -18.96 -27.52
C ASP A 366 -64.30 -19.67 -28.42
N SER A 367 -64.18 -21.00 -28.59
CA SER A 367 -65.34 -21.90 -28.66
C SER A 367 -64.99 -23.36 -28.31
N PHE A 368 -65.51 -23.80 -27.15
CA PHE A 368 -66.02 -25.15 -26.82
C PHE A 368 -65.45 -26.47 -27.42
N ASP A 369 -65.28 -27.41 -26.47
CA ASP A 369 -65.55 -28.85 -26.54
C ASP A 369 -64.57 -29.88 -27.16
N THR A 370 -63.85 -30.54 -26.26
CA THR A 370 -64.11 -31.97 -25.92
C THR A 370 -64.08 -33.00 -27.07
N TYR A 371 -62.92 -33.20 -27.71
CA TYR A 371 -62.62 -34.45 -28.43
C TYR A 371 -61.25 -35.02 -28.07
N LYS A 372 -61.22 -36.34 -27.86
CA LYS A 372 -60.00 -37.13 -27.59
C LYS A 372 -59.14 -37.21 -28.85
N SER A 373 -57.85 -36.95 -28.75
CA SER A 373 -56.88 -37.31 -29.79
C SER A 373 -56.25 -38.68 -29.48
N GLU A 374 -56.43 -39.65 -30.38
CA GLU A 374 -55.76 -40.94 -30.28
C GLU A 374 -54.28 -40.79 -30.68
N GLY A 375 -53.38 -41.06 -29.73
CA GLY A 375 -51.93 -40.95 -29.91
C GLY A 375 -51.33 -42.10 -30.74
N HIS A 376 -51.66 -42.17 -32.03
CA HIS A 376 -51.09 -43.17 -32.93
C HIS A 376 -49.65 -42.83 -33.33
N LEU A 377 -48.67 -43.43 -32.64
CA LEU A 377 -47.27 -43.42 -33.08
C LEU A 377 -47.15 -43.98 -34.50
N THR A 378 -46.67 -43.19 -35.43
CA THR A 378 -46.40 -43.64 -36.80
C THR A 378 -45.03 -44.30 -36.90
N TYR A 379 -44.91 -45.33 -37.75
CA TYR A 379 -43.68 -46.07 -38.06
C TYR A 379 -42.45 -45.17 -38.32
N ARG A 380 -42.68 -43.97 -38.89
CA ARG A 380 -41.63 -42.98 -39.15
C ARG A 380 -40.94 -42.46 -37.89
N MET A 381 -41.64 -42.36 -36.76
CA MET A 381 -41.10 -41.92 -35.47
C MET A 381 -40.24 -43.01 -34.80
N ILE A 382 -40.61 -44.28 -34.99
CA ILE A 382 -39.84 -45.43 -34.46
C ILE A 382 -38.52 -45.56 -35.24
N LYS A 383 -38.54 -45.33 -36.55
CA LYS A 383 -37.34 -45.47 -37.40
C LYS A 383 -36.24 -44.46 -37.10
N SER A 384 -36.56 -43.29 -36.53
CA SER A 384 -35.59 -42.27 -36.10
C SER A 384 -34.90 -42.55 -34.75
N VAL A 385 -35.16 -43.69 -34.11
CA VAL A 385 -34.52 -44.10 -32.83
C VAL A 385 -33.40 -45.13 -33.06
N PHE A 386 -33.25 -45.65 -34.28
CA PHE A 386 -32.32 -46.74 -34.62
C PHE A 386 -31.34 -46.37 -35.76
N THR A 387 -30.97 -45.09 -35.85
CA THR A 387 -29.91 -44.53 -36.71
C THR A 387 -29.24 -43.36 -36.03
#